data_AF-A0A160JGN4-F1
#
_entry.id   AF-A0A160JGN4-F1
#
_cell.length_a   1.000
_cell.length_b   1.000
_cell.length_c   1.000
_cell.angle_alpha   90.00
_cell.angle_beta   90.00
_cell.angle_gamma   90.00
#
_symmetry.space_group_name_H-M   'P 1'
#
loop_
_entity.id
_entity.type
_entity.pdbx_description
1 polymer ?
#
loop_
_entity_poly.entity_id
_entity_poly.type
_entity_poly.pdbx_seq_one_letter_code
_entity_poly.pdbx_strand_id
1 'polypeptide(L)'
;MSTRMENGLRTLVLALYDEAALTAAAKGLTGLLAERAALCEAASLAAGPARRTVSEEEVLRIILAARRIRRLGSGVRDDLPALVAAPIRPAVAMKPRRGRLAVWAMRSLTRRPSVGLV
;
A
#
# COMPACT_ATOMS: atom_id res chain seq x y z
N MET A 1 -7.42 -17.89 -9.51
CA MET A 1 -7.43 -16.45 -9.89
C MET A 1 -6.20 -16.17 -10.73
N SER A 2 -6.26 -15.24 -11.69
CA SER A 2 -5.07 -14.89 -12.48
C SER A 2 -4.05 -14.18 -11.59
N THR A 3 -2.78 -14.61 -11.61
CA THR A 3 -1.66 -14.02 -10.87
C THR A 3 -1.53 -12.51 -11.07
N ARG A 4 -1.99 -12.00 -12.23
CA ARG A 4 -2.04 -10.56 -12.53
C ARG A 4 -3.01 -9.80 -11.63
N MET A 5 -4.18 -10.36 -11.37
CA MET A 5 -5.21 -9.71 -10.55
C MET A 5 -4.80 -9.68 -9.08
N GLU A 6 -4.15 -10.73 -8.61
CA GLU A 6 -3.57 -10.79 -7.25
C GLU A 6 -2.45 -9.76 -7.08
N ASN A 7 -1.56 -9.61 -8.07
CA ASN A 7 -0.53 -8.58 -8.05
C ASN A 7 -1.12 -7.17 -8.09
N GLY A 8 -2.17 -6.94 -8.88
CA GLY A 8 -2.89 -5.66 -8.93
C GLY A 8 -3.52 -5.29 -7.58
N LEU A 9 -4.18 -6.26 -6.94
CA LEU A 9 -4.76 -6.08 -5.60
C LEU A 9 -3.68 -5.77 -4.57
N ARG A 10 -2.56 -6.50 -4.59
CA ARG A 10 -1.43 -6.26 -3.71
C ARG A 10 -0.88 -4.84 -3.84
N THR A 11 -0.67 -4.35 -5.06
CA THR A 11 -0.18 -2.98 -5.28
C THR A 11 -1.18 -1.93 -4.81
N LEU A 12 -2.47 -2.14 -5.08
CA LEU A 12 -3.54 -1.27 -4.61
C LEU A 12 -3.57 -1.19 -3.07
N VAL A 13 -3.58 -2.34 -2.40
CA VAL A 13 -3.63 -2.43 -0.94
C VAL A 13 -2.46 -1.72 -0.28
N LEU A 14 -1.25 -1.86 -0.83
CA LEU A 14 -0.06 -1.16 -0.30
C LEU A 14 -0.19 0.35 -0.44
N ALA A 15 -0.64 0.85 -1.60
CA ALA A 15 -0.81 2.28 -1.82
C ALA A 15 -1.89 2.89 -0.91
N LEU A 16 -3.02 2.18 -0.74
CA LEU A 16 -4.10 2.60 0.16
C LEU A 16 -3.65 2.61 1.61
N TYR A 17 -2.89 1.60 2.04
CA TYR A 17 -2.35 1.54 3.40
C TYR A 17 -1.39 2.69 3.68
N ASP A 18 -0.47 3.00 2.76
CA ASP A 18 0.48 4.10 2.93
C ASP A 18 -0.24 5.47 2.99
N GLU A 19 -1.26 5.70 2.15
CA GLU A 19 -2.09 6.91 2.19
C GLU A 19 -2.91 7.01 3.48
N ALA A 20 -3.48 5.90 3.96
CA ALA A 20 -4.23 5.85 5.20
C ALA A 20 -3.34 6.05 6.43
N ALA A 21 -2.11 5.50 6.42
CA ALA A 21 -1.13 5.71 7.49
C ALA A 21 -0.70 7.19 7.58
N LEU A 22 -0.45 7.84 6.44
CA LEU A 22 -0.19 9.28 6.41
C LEU A 22 -1.38 10.11 6.92
N THR A 23 -2.59 9.67 6.57
CA THR A 23 -3.82 10.32 7.04
C THR A 23 -4.01 10.14 8.55
N ALA A 24 -3.72 8.96 9.09
CA ALA A 24 -3.76 8.68 10.52
C ALA A 24 -2.74 9.54 11.28
N ALA A 25 -1.51 9.65 10.76
CA ALA A 25 -0.48 10.53 11.32
C ALA A 25 -0.90 12.01 11.29
N ALA A 26 -1.52 12.47 10.20
CA ALA A 26 -2.06 13.82 10.10
C ALA A 26 -3.22 14.09 11.08
N LYS A 27 -3.96 13.04 11.47
CA LYS A 27 -5.00 13.09 12.51
C LYS A 27 -4.43 12.97 13.93
N GLY A 28 -3.11 12.89 14.09
CA GLY A 28 -2.45 12.71 15.39
C GLY A 28 -2.58 11.31 15.98
N LEU A 29 -3.07 10.33 15.21
CA LEU A 29 -3.07 8.94 15.64
C LEU A 29 -1.65 8.40 15.56
N THR A 30 -1.20 7.71 16.62
CA THR A 30 0.14 7.11 16.69
C THR A 30 0.06 5.64 17.14
N GLY A 31 1.15 4.90 16.91
CA GLY A 31 1.28 3.51 17.31
C GLY A 31 0.19 2.60 16.74
N LEU A 32 -0.32 1.70 17.57
CA LEU A 32 -1.28 0.65 17.17
C LEU A 32 -2.62 1.22 16.67
N LEU A 33 -3.05 2.38 17.20
CA LEU A 33 -4.30 3.01 16.77
C LEU A 33 -4.19 3.54 15.33
N ALA A 34 -3.04 4.12 14.98
CA ALA A 34 -2.77 4.56 13.62
C ALA A 34 -2.70 3.37 12.65
N GLU A 35 -2.04 2.29 13.06
CA GLU A 35 -1.94 1.07 12.25
C GLU A 35 -3.32 0.42 12.03
N ARG A 36 -4.13 0.27 13.09
CA ARG A 36 -5.47 -0.28 12.97
C ARG A 36 -6.36 0.59 12.07
N ALA A 37 -6.34 1.90 12.25
CA ALA A 37 -7.10 2.82 11.39
C ALA A 37 -6.69 2.69 9.92
N ALA A 38 -5.38 2.59 9.64
CA ALA A 38 -4.88 2.41 8.27
C ALA A 38 -5.29 1.06 7.66
N LEU A 39 -5.31 -0.02 8.45
CA LEU A 39 -5.76 -1.34 8.01
C LEU A 39 -7.27 -1.35 7.69
N CYS A 40 -8.10 -0.80 8.58
CA CYS A 40 -9.55 -0.75 8.38
C CYS A 40 -9.92 0.07 7.12
N GLU A 41 -9.30 1.24 6.94
CA GLU A 41 -9.55 2.07 5.75
C GLU A 41 -9.05 1.40 4.47
N ALA A 42 -7.87 0.80 4.47
CA ALA A 42 -7.35 0.07 3.30
C ALA A 42 -8.24 -1.12 2.91
N ALA A 43 -8.74 -1.89 3.89
CA ALA A 43 -9.66 -3.00 3.64
C ALA A 43 -10.98 -2.53 3.01
N SER A 44 -11.56 -1.47 3.58
CA SER A 44 -12.82 -0.88 3.10
C SER A 44 -12.70 -0.34 1.68
N LEU A 45 -11.60 0.37 1.38
CA LEU A 45 -11.35 0.95 0.06
C LEU A 45 -10.95 -0.08 -0.99
N ALA A 46 -10.29 -1.18 -0.58
CA ALA A 46 -9.90 -2.26 -1.49
C ALA A 46 -11.09 -3.14 -1.92
N ALA A 47 -12.14 -3.25 -1.12
CA ALA A 47 -13.29 -4.11 -1.40
C ALA A 47 -14.02 -3.76 -2.71
N GLY A 48 -14.16 -2.47 -3.02
CA GLY A 48 -14.78 -1.99 -4.26
C GLY A 48 -14.04 -2.47 -5.52
N PRO A 49 -12.76 -2.11 -5.69
CA PRO A 49 -11.94 -2.58 -6.81
C PRO A 49 -11.78 -4.10 -6.88
N ALA A 50 -11.73 -4.78 -5.73
CA ALA A 50 -11.63 -6.24 -5.66
C ALA A 50 -12.94 -6.96 -6.01
N ARG A 51 -14.08 -6.23 -6.04
CA ARG A 51 -15.44 -6.79 -6.21
C ARG A 51 -15.75 -7.94 -5.23
N ARG A 52 -15.11 -7.91 -4.06
CA ARG A 52 -15.27 -8.89 -2.99
C ARG A 52 -14.92 -8.26 -1.65
N THR A 53 -15.34 -8.89 -0.57
CA THR A 53 -14.91 -8.51 0.77
C THR A 53 -13.41 -8.75 0.93
N VAL A 54 -12.70 -7.75 1.43
CA VAL A 54 -11.28 -7.81 1.79
C VAL A 54 -11.21 -7.65 3.30
N SER A 55 -10.66 -8.64 4.00
CA SER A 55 -10.55 -8.59 5.46
C SER A 55 -9.29 -7.84 5.90
N GLU A 56 -9.27 -7.36 7.13
CA GLU A 56 -8.09 -6.68 7.68
C GLU A 56 -6.88 -7.61 7.79
N GLU A 57 -7.10 -8.89 8.11
CA GLU A 57 -6.06 -9.91 8.18
C GLU A 57 -5.46 -10.19 6.80
N GLU A 58 -6.27 -10.09 5.74
CA GLU A 58 -5.78 -10.19 4.37
C GLU A 58 -4.88 -9.02 4.01
N VAL A 59 -5.30 -7.79 4.32
CA VAL A 59 -4.49 -6.58 4.13
C VAL A 59 -3.17 -6.70 4.91
N LEU A 60 -3.23 -7.13 6.17
CA LEU A 60 -2.05 -7.29 7.01
C LEU A 60 -1.08 -8.33 6.42
N ARG A 61 -1.58 -9.49 5.96
CA ARG A 61 -0.75 -10.51 5.29
C ARG A 61 -0.06 -9.95 4.05
N ILE A 62 -0.77 -9.17 3.24
CA ILE A 62 -0.20 -8.51 2.05
C ILE A 62 0.93 -7.54 2.43
N ILE A 63 0.73 -6.72 3.47
CA ILE A 63 1.72 -5.75 3.94
C ILE A 63 2.95 -6.49 4.48
N LEU A 64 2.77 -7.52 5.30
CA LEU A 64 3.87 -8.30 5.86
C LEU A 64 4.64 -9.05 4.77
N ALA A 65 3.96 -9.64 3.79
CA ALA A 65 4.59 -10.27 2.63
C ALA A 65 5.40 -9.26 1.81
N ALA A 66 4.88 -8.04 1.61
CA ALA A 66 5.59 -6.98 0.93
C ALA A 66 6.83 -6.50 1.72
N ARG A 67 6.72 -6.35 3.04
CA ARG A 67 7.86 -6.04 3.92
C ARG A 67 8.91 -7.14 3.85
N ARG A 68 8.51 -8.41 3.86
CA ARG A 68 9.43 -9.56 3.74
C ARG A 68 10.17 -9.54 2.41
N ILE A 69 9.47 -9.31 1.30
CA ILE A 69 10.10 -9.24 -0.04
C ILE A 69 11.07 -8.06 -0.12
N ARG A 70 10.73 -6.89 0.44
CA ARG A 70 11.67 -5.77 0.52
C ARG A 70 12.92 -6.11 1.32
N ARG A 71 12.77 -6.82 2.45
CA ARG A 71 13.92 -7.27 3.26
C ARG A 71 14.81 -8.26 2.49
N LEU A 72 14.21 -9.21 1.79
CA LEU A 72 14.94 -10.21 1.02
C LEU A 72 15.62 -9.61 -0.23
N GLY A 73 14.94 -8.71 -0.94
CA GLY A 73 15.50 -7.99 -2.09
C GLY A 73 16.53 -6.92 -1.71
N SER A 74 16.55 -6.49 -0.45
CA SER A 74 17.58 -5.61 0.11
C SER A 74 18.88 -6.35 0.47
N GLY A 75 18.91 -7.69 0.38
CA GLY A 75 20.08 -8.51 0.70
C GLY A 75 21.19 -8.54 -0.35
N VAL A 76 21.12 -7.70 -1.40
CA VAL A 76 22.16 -7.57 -2.45
C VAL A 76 22.86 -6.20 -2.39
N ARG A 77 22.67 -5.43 -1.31
CA ARG A 77 23.57 -4.32 -0.97
C ARG A 77 24.17 -4.60 0.39
N ASP A 78 25.40 -5.10 0.35
CA ASP A 78 26.28 -5.42 1.46
C ASP A 78 26.38 -4.30 2.52
N ASP A 79 26.66 -4.76 3.74
CA ASP A 79 27.32 -4.05 4.83
C ASP A 79 26.67 -2.78 5.40
N LEU A 80 25.77 -2.96 6.36
CA LEU A 80 25.81 -2.17 7.61
C LEU A 80 25.04 -2.89 8.73
N PRO A 81 25.62 -3.06 9.94
CA PRO A 81 24.91 -3.66 11.05
C PRO A 81 23.92 -2.67 11.67
N ALA A 82 22.83 -3.23 12.21
CA ALA A 82 21.87 -2.65 13.17
C ALA A 82 21.99 -1.14 13.46
N LEU A 83 20.99 -0.35 13.04
CA LEU A 83 20.59 0.84 13.78
C LEU A 83 19.08 1.08 13.63
N VAL A 84 18.42 0.96 14.79
CA VAL A 84 17.46 1.92 15.38
C VAL A 84 16.30 2.38 14.50
N ALA A 85 15.10 2.25 15.06
CA ALA A 85 13.89 2.99 14.71
C ALA A 85 14.23 4.28 13.93
N ALA A 86 14.02 4.25 12.61
CA ALA A 86 14.25 5.42 11.79
C ALA A 86 13.40 6.56 12.36
N PRO A 87 13.99 7.70 12.77
CA PRO A 87 13.20 8.83 13.20
C PRO A 87 12.37 9.25 11.99
N ILE A 88 11.05 9.26 12.18
CA ILE A 88 10.09 9.83 11.24
C ILE A 88 10.50 11.29 11.10
N ARG A 89 11.29 11.61 10.08
CA ARG A 89 11.51 13.00 9.67
C ARG A 89 10.13 13.55 9.35
N PRO A 90 9.72 14.70 9.93
CA PRO A 90 8.47 15.32 9.54
C PRO A 90 8.63 15.69 8.07
N ALA A 91 8.01 14.90 7.20
CA ALA A 91 7.83 15.28 5.81
C ALA A 91 7.06 16.60 5.87
N VAL A 92 7.75 17.69 5.51
CA VAL A 92 7.18 19.01 5.24
C VAL A 92 5.82 18.80 4.62
N ALA A 93 4.79 19.36 5.25
CA ALA A 93 3.37 19.15 4.98
C ALA A 93 3.02 19.35 3.50
N MET A 94 3.33 18.36 2.68
CA MET A 94 2.83 18.21 1.33
C MET A 94 1.38 17.82 1.52
N LYS A 95 0.49 18.81 1.38
CA LYS A 95 -0.96 18.60 1.31
C LYS A 95 -1.20 17.32 0.51
N PRO A 96 -1.76 16.26 1.10
CA PRO A 96 -1.98 15.02 0.39
C PRO A 96 -2.98 15.37 -0.72
N ARG A 97 -2.51 15.42 -1.97
CA ARG A 97 -3.39 15.57 -3.13
C ARG A 97 -4.09 14.23 -3.31
N ARG A 98 -5.08 14.00 -2.43
CA ARG A 98 -6.02 12.87 -2.41
C ARG A 98 -6.42 12.59 -3.86
N GLY A 99 -6.08 11.39 -4.33
CA GLY A 99 -6.53 10.92 -5.63
C GLY A 99 -5.54 11.07 -6.80
N ARG A 100 -4.40 11.77 -6.72
CA ARG A 100 -3.46 11.76 -7.88
C ARG A 100 -2.75 10.42 -8.06
N LEU A 101 -2.47 9.71 -6.97
CA LEU A 101 -1.87 8.37 -7.01
C LEU A 101 -2.89 7.30 -7.43
N ALA A 102 -4.13 7.37 -6.91
CA ALA A 102 -5.23 6.53 -7.37
C ALA A 102 -5.53 6.73 -8.87
N VAL A 103 -5.52 7.99 -9.34
CA VAL A 103 -5.65 8.30 -10.78
C VAL A 103 -4.44 7.77 -11.56
N TRP A 104 -3.22 7.84 -11.04
CA TRP A 104 -2.05 7.26 -11.71
C TRP A 104 -2.13 5.73 -11.81
N ALA A 105 -2.55 5.06 -10.74
CA ALA A 105 -2.78 3.61 -10.70
C ALA A 105 -3.96 3.19 -11.60
N MET A 106 -5.01 3.98 -11.70
CA MET A 106 -6.11 3.75 -12.65
C MET A 106 -5.68 4.03 -14.10
N ARG A 107 -4.84 5.05 -14.34
CA ARG A 107 -4.40 5.44 -15.68
C ARG A 107 -3.43 4.42 -16.30
N SER A 108 -2.67 3.69 -15.49
CA SER A 108 -1.87 2.56 -15.97
C SER A 108 -2.75 1.35 -16.35
N LEU A 109 -3.89 1.16 -15.68
CA LEU A 109 -4.89 0.14 -16.06
C LEU A 109 -5.62 0.51 -17.35
N THR A 110 -5.93 1.79 -17.59
CA THR A 110 -6.66 2.22 -18.81
C THR A 110 -5.78 2.38 -20.05
N ARG A 111 -4.44 2.43 -19.94
CA ARG A 111 -3.52 2.59 -21.09
C ARG A 111 -3.24 1.30 -21.87
N ARG A 112 -3.88 0.18 -21.55
CA ARG A 112 -3.92 -1.00 -22.43
C ARG A 112 -5.38 -1.38 -22.71
N PRO A 113 -6.08 -0.64 -23.59
CA PRO A 113 -7.27 -1.19 -24.20
C PRO A 113 -6.83 -2.43 -25.00
N SER A 114 -7.46 -3.57 -24.71
CA SER A 114 -7.62 -4.71 -25.62
C SER A 114 -6.82 -4.63 -26.93
N VAL A 115 -5.64 -5.26 -26.96
CA VAL A 115 -5.15 -5.82 -28.22
C VAL A 115 -6.13 -6.93 -28.55
N GLY A 116 -6.90 -6.73 -29.62
CA GLY A 116 -7.82 -7.72 -30.14
C GLY A 116 -7.05 -9.02 -30.40
N LEU A 117 -7.52 -10.10 -29.80
CA LEU A 117 -7.18 -11.44 -30.25
C LEU A 117 -7.91 -11.65 -31.57
N VAL A 118 -7.21 -11.38 -32.67
CA VAL A 118 -7.32 -12.16 -33.90
C VAL A 118 -6.12 -13.10 -33.91
#